data_AF-A0AAJ7JHS3-F1
#
_entry.id   AF-A0AAJ7JHS3-F1
#
_cell.length_a   1.000
_cell.length_b   1.000
_cell.length_c   1.000
_cell.angle_alpha   90.00
_cell.angle_beta   90.00
_cell.angle_gamma   90.00
#
_symmetry.space_group_name_H-M   'P 1'
#
loop_
_entity.id
_entity.type
_entity.pdbx_description
1 polymer ?
#
loop_
_entity_poly.entity_id
_entity_poly.type
_entity_poly.pdbx_seq_one_letter_code
_entity_poly.pdbx_strand_id
1 'polypeptide(L)'
;MTEKEVSDAAAELRREIENLRSENEKLRTEASGELRVDSYKFAKIPPFYDQDPELWFWQVEGALHSANIKTQTAKANFICGLLPYVVAVCARDIISKSDIRDKFNRLKERIINAYASSAEARLRQLLKGEVLTDGKPSQILYRLQNLNDNRCDDAVIKSIFLDQLTPQCRVILAAASVTDLQAYAALADQVMETMNA
;
A
#
# COMPACT_ATOMS: atom_id res chain seq x y z
N MET A 1 -29.20 11.30 67.48
CA MET A 1 -29.51 11.25 66.04
C MET A 1 -30.84 10.55 65.90
N THR A 2 -31.85 11.27 65.44
CA THR A 2 -33.23 10.79 65.43
C THR A 2 -33.45 9.84 64.24
N GLU A 3 -34.35 8.85 64.36
CA GLU A 3 -34.72 7.94 63.25
C GLU A 3 -35.07 8.69 61.95
N LYS A 4 -35.54 9.94 62.09
CA LYS A 4 -35.85 10.84 60.99
C LYS A 4 -34.62 11.29 60.21
N GLU A 5 -33.51 11.61 60.87
CA GLU A 5 -32.25 11.99 60.20
C GLU A 5 -31.61 10.81 59.45
N VAL A 6 -31.76 9.59 59.97
CA VAL A 6 -31.29 8.37 59.31
C VAL A 6 -32.16 8.03 58.09
N SER A 7 -33.47 8.24 58.19
CA SER A 7 -34.41 8.08 57.07
C SER A 7 -34.18 9.11 55.97
N ASP A 8 -33.93 10.36 56.33
CA ASP A 8 -33.65 11.44 55.37
C ASP A 8 -32.30 11.21 54.67
N ALA A 9 -31.26 10.81 55.42
CA ALA A 9 -29.96 10.44 54.83
C ALA A 9 -30.05 9.20 53.92
N ALA A 10 -30.89 8.21 54.25
CA ALA A 10 -31.12 7.05 53.41
C ALA A 10 -31.89 7.41 52.12
N ALA A 11 -32.79 8.40 52.17
CA ALA A 11 -33.49 8.90 51.00
C ALA A 11 -32.55 9.68 50.06
N GLU A 12 -31.65 10.49 50.60
CA GLU A 12 -30.61 11.21 49.85
C GLU A 12 -29.69 10.23 49.12
N LEU A 13 -29.21 9.19 49.82
CA LEU A 13 -28.30 8.19 49.24
C LEU A 13 -28.97 7.38 48.12
N ARG A 14 -30.26 7.06 48.27
CA ARG A 14 -31.04 6.38 47.22
C ARG A 14 -31.19 7.24 45.97
N ARG A 15 -31.38 8.55 46.15
CA ARG A 15 -31.47 9.52 45.05
C ARG A 15 -30.15 9.63 44.29
N GLU A 16 -29.04 9.65 45.02
CA GLU A 16 -27.70 9.71 44.44
C GLU A 16 -27.36 8.45 43.61
N ILE A 17 -27.72 7.27 44.13
CA ILE A 17 -27.54 5.99 43.40
C ILE A 17 -28.35 5.99 42.10
N GLU A 18 -29.57 6.53 42.11
CA GLU A 18 -30.42 6.57 40.93
C GLU A 18 -29.88 7.55 39.87
N ASN A 19 -29.34 8.69 40.31
CA ASN A 19 -28.65 9.64 39.44
C ASN A 19 -27.41 9.01 38.79
N LEU A 20 -26.55 8.37 39.58
CA LEU A 20 -25.34 7.71 39.08
C LEU A 20 -25.66 6.56 38.12
N ARG A 21 -26.76 5.83 38.34
CA ARG A 21 -27.24 4.80 37.40
C ARG A 21 -27.69 5.42 36.09
N SER A 22 -28.47 6.49 36.15
CA SER A 22 -28.93 7.22 34.97
C SER A 22 -27.77 7.81 34.17
N GLU A 23 -26.74 8.33 34.85
CA GLU A 23 -25.53 8.85 34.23
C GLU A 23 -24.68 7.75 33.59
N ASN A 24 -24.51 6.60 34.24
CA ASN A 24 -23.83 5.44 33.65
C ASN A 24 -24.58 4.89 32.43
N GLU A 25 -25.91 4.91 32.43
CA GLU A 25 -26.72 4.48 31.29
C GLU A 25 -26.58 5.44 30.10
N LYS A 26 -26.53 6.76 30.36
CA LYS A 26 -26.20 7.76 29.34
C LYS A 26 -24.80 7.58 28.78
N LEU A 27 -23.78 7.44 29.63
CA LEU A 27 -22.40 7.18 29.22
C LEU A 27 -22.26 5.88 28.41
N ARG A 28 -23.01 4.82 28.78
CA ARG A 28 -23.05 3.57 27.99
C ARG A 28 -23.72 3.75 26.64
N THR A 29 -24.77 4.57 26.56
CA THR A 29 -25.48 4.84 25.32
C THR A 29 -24.64 5.74 24.39
N GLU A 30 -23.93 6.72 24.96
CA GLU A 30 -22.96 7.57 24.26
C GLU A 30 -21.75 6.76 23.77
N ALA A 31 -21.17 5.90 24.62
CA ALA A 31 -20.09 5.00 24.22
C ALA A 31 -20.54 3.98 23.15
N SER A 32 -21.80 3.56 23.17
CA SER A 32 -22.38 2.69 22.13
C SER A 32 -22.63 3.45 20.82
N GLY A 33 -22.93 4.76 20.88
CA GLY A 33 -23.04 5.64 19.73
C GLY A 33 -21.69 5.97 19.08
N GLU A 34 -20.60 6.02 19.87
CA GLU A 34 -19.23 6.15 19.37
C GLU A 34 -18.70 4.87 18.73
N LEU A 35 -19.26 3.70 19.09
CA LEU A 35 -18.99 2.40 18.46
C LEU A 35 -19.79 2.18 17.17
N ARG A 36 -20.10 3.26 16.43
CA ARG A 36 -20.38 3.13 15.00
C ARG A 36 -19.09 2.67 14.33
N VAL A 37 -18.97 1.35 14.20
CA VAL A 37 -18.13 0.73 13.18
C VAL A 37 -18.78 1.11 11.86
N ASP A 38 -18.58 2.36 11.44
CA ASP A 38 -18.87 2.79 10.10
C ASP A 38 -18.10 1.81 9.23
N SER A 39 -18.85 0.96 8.53
CA SER A 39 -18.33 0.06 7.52
C SER A 39 -17.78 0.93 6.40
N TYR A 40 -16.62 1.54 6.63
CA TYR A 40 -15.80 2.13 5.62
C TYR A 40 -15.49 0.98 4.68
N LYS A 41 -16.18 0.97 3.54
CA LYS A 41 -15.93 0.08 2.42
C LYS A 41 -14.45 0.20 2.12
N PHE A 42 -13.67 -0.75 2.64
CA PHE A 42 -12.24 -0.75 2.46
C PHE A 42 -11.99 -0.81 0.95
N ALA A 43 -11.28 0.15 0.39
CA ALA A 43 -10.91 0.12 -1.02
C ALA A 43 -10.19 -1.22 -1.25
N LYS A 44 -10.71 -2.09 -2.13
CA LYS A 44 -10.19 -3.45 -2.34
C LYS A 44 -8.67 -3.40 -2.47
N ILE A 45 -7.96 -3.85 -1.43
CA ILE A 45 -6.50 -3.83 -1.46
C ILE A 45 -6.04 -4.93 -2.39
N PRO A 46 -5.11 -4.62 -3.32
CA PRO A 46 -4.52 -5.63 -4.17
C PRO A 46 -3.64 -6.61 -3.36
N PRO A 47 -3.48 -7.85 -3.86
CA PRO A 47 -2.55 -8.80 -3.26
C PRO A 47 -1.13 -8.23 -3.19
N PHE A 48 -0.31 -8.75 -2.29
CA PHE A 48 1.06 -8.30 -2.09
C PHE A 48 1.89 -8.42 -3.38
N TYR A 49 2.67 -7.36 -3.68
CA TYR A 49 3.55 -7.31 -4.85
C TYR A 49 4.98 -7.72 -4.46
N ASP A 50 5.37 -8.96 -4.72
CA ASP A 50 6.73 -9.43 -4.42
C ASP A 50 7.81 -8.68 -5.18
N GLN A 51 7.49 -8.18 -6.38
CA GLN A 51 8.43 -7.46 -7.26
C GLN A 51 8.63 -5.99 -6.84
N ASP A 52 7.62 -5.39 -6.23
CA ASP A 52 7.62 -3.98 -5.82
C ASP A 52 6.82 -3.80 -4.51
N PRO A 53 7.40 -4.21 -3.37
CA PRO A 53 6.74 -4.07 -2.09
C PRO A 53 6.54 -2.61 -1.68
N GLU A 54 7.36 -1.68 -2.18
CA GLU A 54 7.23 -0.25 -1.88
C GLU A 54 5.93 0.32 -2.45
N LEU A 55 5.65 0.04 -3.74
CA LEU A 55 4.40 0.46 -4.39
C LEU A 55 3.18 -0.12 -3.67
N TRP A 56 3.25 -1.38 -3.24
CA TRP A 56 2.17 -2.00 -2.46
C TRP A 56 1.93 -1.25 -1.15
N PHE A 57 2.99 -0.93 -0.39
CA PHE A 57 2.86 -0.16 0.85
C PHE A 57 2.27 1.24 0.62
N TRP A 58 2.62 1.93 -0.46
CA TRP A 58 2.02 3.23 -0.79
C TRP A 58 0.51 3.13 -1.02
N GLN A 59 0.06 2.11 -1.76
CA GLN A 59 -1.36 1.87 -2.00
C GLN A 59 -2.12 1.55 -0.71
N VAL A 60 -1.54 0.70 0.15
CA VAL A 60 -2.17 0.35 1.43
C VAL A 60 -2.18 1.53 2.40
N GLU A 61 -1.12 2.33 2.44
CA GLU A 61 -1.08 3.55 3.26
C GLU A 61 -2.14 4.57 2.83
N GLY A 62 -2.35 4.74 1.52
CA GLY A 62 -3.45 5.54 0.99
C GLY A 62 -4.81 5.03 1.45
N ALA A 63 -5.04 3.72 1.37
CA ALA A 63 -6.30 3.12 1.81
C ALA A 63 -6.51 3.24 3.34
N LEU A 64 -5.47 3.03 4.14
CA LEU A 64 -5.48 3.23 5.60
C LEU A 64 -5.77 4.69 5.96
N HIS A 65 -5.20 5.64 5.22
CA HIS A 65 -5.45 7.06 5.39
C HIS A 65 -6.92 7.40 5.09
N SER A 66 -7.47 6.91 3.98
CA SER A 66 -8.89 7.09 3.62
C SER A 66 -9.84 6.44 4.64
N ALA A 67 -9.43 5.35 5.29
CA ALA A 67 -10.18 4.68 6.35
C ALA A 67 -10.01 5.31 7.75
N ASN A 68 -9.31 6.45 7.85
CA ASN A 68 -9.03 7.16 9.10
C ASN A 68 -8.28 6.32 10.16
N ILE A 69 -7.54 5.29 9.74
CA ILE A 69 -6.76 4.42 10.62
C ILE A 69 -5.42 5.10 10.93
N LYS A 70 -5.35 5.76 12.10
CA LYS A 70 -4.18 6.57 12.50
C LYS A 70 -3.21 5.83 13.40
N THR A 71 -3.68 4.86 14.19
CA THR A 71 -2.84 4.19 15.20
C THR A 71 -1.90 3.17 14.56
N GLN A 72 -0.62 3.21 14.95
CA GLN A 72 0.42 2.30 14.46
C GLN A 72 0.03 0.83 14.67
N THR A 73 -0.59 0.51 15.80
CA THR A 73 -1.07 -0.84 16.13
C THR A 73 -2.19 -1.30 15.20
N ALA A 74 -3.17 -0.43 14.90
CA ALA A 74 -4.24 -0.79 13.97
C ALA A 74 -3.72 -0.97 12.54
N LYS A 75 -2.79 -0.10 12.09
CA LYS A 75 -2.12 -0.27 10.80
C LYS A 75 -1.35 -1.59 10.72
N ALA A 76 -0.57 -1.92 11.75
CA ALA A 76 0.19 -3.16 11.79
C ALA A 76 -0.73 -4.40 11.77
N ASN A 77 -1.78 -4.43 12.59
CA ASN A 77 -2.75 -5.52 12.62
C ASN A 77 -3.46 -5.68 11.27
N PHE A 78 -3.79 -4.56 10.63
CA PHE A 78 -4.41 -4.55 9.32
C PHE A 78 -3.50 -5.16 8.24
N ILE A 79 -2.22 -4.74 8.19
CA ILE A 79 -1.22 -5.32 7.30
C ILE A 79 -1.05 -6.83 7.56
N CYS A 80 -1.00 -7.26 8.82
CA CYS A 80 -0.86 -8.67 9.17
C CYS A 80 -1.97 -9.54 8.58
N GLY A 81 -3.19 -9.02 8.43
CA GLY A 81 -4.31 -9.72 7.81
C GLY A 81 -4.23 -9.81 6.28
N LEU A 82 -3.41 -8.96 5.63
CA LEU A 82 -3.27 -8.90 4.18
C LEU A 82 -2.03 -9.62 3.64
N LEU A 83 -1.00 -9.77 4.48
CA LEU A 83 0.24 -10.38 4.07
C LEU A 83 0.09 -11.89 3.83
N PRO A 84 0.64 -12.42 2.73
CA PRO A 84 0.78 -13.86 2.55
C PRO A 84 1.61 -14.47 3.68
N TYR A 85 1.35 -15.75 4.00
CA TYR A 85 2.06 -16.48 5.06
C TYR A 85 3.59 -16.39 4.92
N VAL A 86 4.10 -16.55 3.69
CA VAL A 86 5.55 -16.51 3.38
C VAL A 86 6.18 -15.18 3.79
N VAL A 87 5.48 -14.07 3.52
CA VAL A 87 5.93 -12.71 3.87
C VAL A 87 5.80 -12.45 5.37
N ALA A 88 4.70 -12.89 5.98
CA ALA A 88 4.45 -12.71 7.41
C ALA A 88 5.49 -13.43 8.29
N VAL A 89 6.04 -14.56 7.84
CA VAL A 89 7.10 -15.29 8.54
C VAL A 89 8.35 -14.42 8.74
N CYS A 90 8.73 -13.61 7.74
CA CYS A 90 9.90 -12.74 7.79
C CYS A 90 9.83 -11.65 8.87
N ALA A 91 8.62 -11.30 9.32
CA ALA A 91 8.38 -10.29 10.34
C ALA A 91 7.66 -10.86 11.58
N ARG A 92 7.69 -12.18 11.78
CA ARG A 92 6.99 -12.86 12.89
C ARG A 92 7.37 -12.30 14.25
N ASP A 93 8.62 -11.95 14.46
CA ASP A 93 9.15 -11.37 15.70
C ASP A 93 8.54 -10.00 16.01
N ILE A 94 8.28 -9.19 14.97
CA ILE A 94 7.63 -7.88 15.07
C ILE A 94 6.13 -8.06 15.29
N ILE A 95 5.50 -8.99 14.58
CA ILE A 95 4.06 -9.28 14.67
C ILE A 95 3.69 -9.81 16.06
N SER A 96 4.49 -10.73 16.62
CA SER A 96 4.19 -11.42 17.89
C SER A 96 4.30 -10.51 19.12
N LYS A 97 5.07 -9.41 19.03
CA LYS A 97 5.25 -8.49 20.15
C LYS A 97 4.19 -7.39 20.11
N SER A 98 3.47 -7.19 21.21
CA SER A 98 2.44 -6.14 21.34
C SER A 98 3.04 -4.76 21.63
N ASP A 99 4.16 -4.68 22.34
CA ASP A 99 4.75 -3.44 22.88
C ASP A 99 5.85 -2.81 22.00
N ILE A 100 5.75 -2.99 20.67
CA ILE A 100 6.71 -2.36 19.76
C ILE A 100 6.24 -0.95 19.42
N ARG A 101 7.04 0.04 19.83
CA ARG A 101 6.91 1.41 19.32
C ARG A 101 7.11 1.42 17.80
N ASP A 102 6.24 2.16 17.10
CA ASP A 102 6.26 2.31 15.63
C ASP A 102 6.22 0.96 14.88
N LYS A 103 5.43 0.02 15.40
CA LYS A 103 5.29 -1.35 14.89
C LYS A 103 5.06 -1.42 13.38
N PHE A 104 4.22 -0.54 12.83
CA PHE A 104 3.95 -0.52 11.40
C PHE A 104 5.16 -0.07 10.58
N ASN A 105 5.87 0.99 10.99
CA ASN A 105 7.08 1.44 10.29
C ASN A 105 8.16 0.35 10.28
N ARG A 106 8.39 -0.29 11.43
CA ARG A 106 9.36 -1.40 11.53
C ARG A 106 8.96 -2.62 10.69
N LEU A 107 7.66 -2.92 10.64
CA LEU A 107 7.11 -3.99 9.80
C LEU A 107 7.32 -3.67 8.31
N LYS A 108 6.98 -2.43 7.90
CA LYS A 108 7.19 -1.92 6.54
C LYS A 108 8.65 -2.00 6.13
N GLU A 109 9.56 -1.44 6.92
CA GLU A 109 11.00 -1.49 6.65
C GLU A 109 11.52 -2.92 6.56
N ARG A 110 11.11 -3.83 7.46
CA ARG A 110 11.55 -5.22 7.42
C ARG A 110 11.09 -5.92 6.14
N ILE A 111 9.85 -5.73 5.73
CA ILE A 111 9.29 -6.38 4.55
C ILE A 111 9.91 -5.80 3.28
N ILE A 112 10.04 -4.47 3.18
CA ILE A 112 10.72 -3.82 2.06
C ILE A 112 12.16 -4.32 1.98
N ASN A 113 12.92 -4.33 3.07
CA ASN A 113 14.31 -4.82 3.04
C ASN A 113 14.44 -6.31 2.71
N ALA A 114 13.43 -7.13 3.04
CA ALA A 114 13.46 -8.57 2.78
C ALA A 114 13.01 -8.94 1.35
N TYR A 115 12.07 -8.19 0.77
CA TYR A 115 11.44 -8.51 -0.52
C TYR A 115 11.74 -7.52 -1.63
N ALA A 116 12.19 -6.30 -1.33
CA ALA A 116 12.56 -5.35 -2.37
C ALA A 116 13.76 -5.88 -3.13
N SER A 117 13.62 -5.90 -4.46
CA SER A 117 14.72 -6.24 -5.34
C SER A 117 15.87 -5.26 -5.12
N SER A 118 17.06 -5.80 -4.85
CA SER A 118 18.26 -4.98 -4.74
C SER A 118 18.45 -4.15 -6.02
N ALA A 119 19.08 -2.97 -5.89
CA ALA A 119 19.36 -2.13 -7.05
C ALA A 119 20.15 -2.88 -8.14
N GLU A 120 21.06 -3.78 -7.73
CA GLU A 120 21.80 -4.63 -8.65
C GLU A 120 20.90 -5.66 -9.35
N ALA A 121 19.97 -6.28 -8.63
CA ALA A 121 19.00 -7.21 -9.23
C ALA A 121 18.09 -6.51 -10.24
N ARG A 122 17.59 -5.31 -9.92
CA ARG A 122 16.79 -4.48 -10.84
C ARG A 122 17.58 -4.10 -12.10
N LEU A 123 18.85 -3.70 -11.93
CA LEU A 123 19.73 -3.39 -13.05
C LEU A 123 20.01 -4.63 -13.91
N ARG A 124 20.28 -5.79 -13.31
CA ARG A 124 20.47 -7.05 -14.04
C ARG A 124 19.22 -7.44 -14.82
N GLN A 125 18.04 -7.30 -14.22
CA GLN A 125 16.75 -7.53 -14.87
C GLN A 125 16.53 -6.59 -16.05
N LEU A 126 16.84 -5.30 -15.86
CA LEU A 126 16.79 -4.29 -16.93
C LEU A 126 17.70 -4.67 -18.10
N LEU A 127 18.98 -4.96 -17.84
CA LEU A 127 19.97 -5.27 -18.87
C LEU A 127 19.66 -6.56 -19.64
N LYS A 128 18.99 -7.52 -19.00
CA LYS A 128 18.48 -8.72 -19.66
C LYS A 128 17.20 -8.45 -20.47
N GLY A 129 16.56 -7.31 -20.26
CA GLY A 129 15.25 -7.02 -20.83
C GLY A 129 14.14 -7.89 -20.25
N GLU A 130 14.29 -8.38 -19.01
CA GLU A 130 13.28 -9.19 -18.32
C GLU A 130 12.16 -8.28 -17.78
N VAL A 131 11.41 -7.64 -18.67
CA VAL A 131 10.27 -6.78 -18.34
C VAL A 131 8.97 -7.39 -18.86
N LEU A 132 7.85 -7.08 -18.20
CA LEU A 132 6.54 -7.41 -18.76
C LEU A 132 6.35 -6.63 -20.06
N THR A 133 6.32 -7.34 -21.19
CA THR A 133 6.14 -6.78 -22.54
C THR A 133 4.67 -6.68 -22.97
N ASP A 134 3.75 -7.00 -22.08
CA ASP A 134 2.31 -6.89 -22.35
C ASP A 134 1.84 -5.43 -22.33
N GLY A 135 0.97 -5.07 -23.26
CA GLY A 135 0.41 -3.74 -23.44
C GLY A 135 1.10 -2.89 -24.51
N LYS A 136 0.94 -1.57 -24.40
CA LYS A 136 1.48 -0.61 -25.37
C LYS A 136 3.00 -0.46 -25.22
N PRO A 137 3.76 -0.29 -26.31
CA PRO A 137 5.18 0.04 -26.27
C PRO A 137 5.54 1.16 -25.26
N SER A 138 4.74 2.22 -25.15
CA SER A 138 4.92 3.26 -24.13
C SER A 138 4.88 2.76 -22.68
N GLN A 139 4.03 1.77 -22.38
CA GLN A 139 3.98 1.15 -21.06
C GLN A 139 5.21 0.28 -20.78
N ILE A 140 5.71 -0.42 -21.80
CA ILE A 140 6.96 -1.20 -21.70
C ILE A 140 8.11 -0.25 -21.37
N LEU A 141 8.19 0.89 -22.05
CA LEU A 141 9.22 1.89 -21.77
C LEU A 141 9.16 2.42 -20.34
N TYR A 142 7.96 2.76 -19.85
CA TYR A 142 7.79 3.23 -18.47
C TYR A 142 8.27 2.21 -17.44
N ARG A 143 7.98 0.91 -17.67
CA ARG A 143 8.46 -0.17 -16.81
C ARG A 143 9.99 -0.29 -16.83
N LEU A 144 10.61 -0.16 -18.01
CA LEU A 144 12.08 -0.14 -18.13
C LEU A 144 12.70 1.05 -17.39
N GLN A 145 12.10 2.24 -17.49
CA GLN A 145 12.56 3.43 -16.75
C GLN A 145 12.42 3.24 -15.23
N ASN A 146 11.34 2.61 -14.75
CA ASN A 146 11.17 2.33 -13.32
C ASN A 146 12.21 1.33 -12.79
N LEU A 147 12.62 0.34 -13.60
CA LEU A 147 13.71 -0.57 -13.24
C LEU A 147 15.08 0.11 -13.24
N ASN A 148 15.25 1.14 -14.08
CA ASN A 148 16.52 1.86 -14.24
C ASN A 148 16.91 2.69 -13.03
N ASP A 149 15.96 3.31 -12.33
CA ASP A 149 16.25 4.16 -11.15
C ASP A 149 17.36 5.20 -11.41
N ASN A 150 17.34 5.79 -12.62
CA ASN A 150 18.32 6.74 -13.16
C ASN A 150 19.78 6.25 -13.19
N ARG A 151 20.01 4.94 -13.34
CA ARG A 151 21.37 4.35 -13.36
C ARG A 151 22.01 4.27 -14.75
N CYS A 152 21.21 4.08 -15.79
CA CYS A 152 21.63 3.99 -17.18
C CYS A 152 21.12 5.19 -17.99
N ASP A 153 21.88 5.54 -19.02
CA ASP A 153 21.51 6.59 -19.97
C ASP A 153 20.34 6.18 -20.86
N ASP A 154 19.61 7.18 -21.37
CA ASP A 154 18.48 6.98 -22.27
C ASP A 154 18.82 6.17 -23.53
N ALA A 155 20.08 6.23 -23.99
CA ALA A 155 20.55 5.44 -25.11
C ALA A 155 20.51 3.93 -24.82
N VAL A 156 20.88 3.53 -23.60
CA VAL A 156 20.86 2.13 -23.14
C VAL A 156 19.42 1.66 -22.94
N ILE A 157 18.58 2.51 -22.36
CA ILE A 157 17.14 2.20 -22.22
C ILE A 157 16.51 2.05 -23.60
N LYS A 158 16.86 2.91 -24.57
CA LYS A 158 16.37 2.83 -25.94
C LYS A 158 16.77 1.54 -26.64
N SER A 159 18.02 1.08 -26.47
CA SER A 159 18.44 -0.20 -27.06
C SER A 159 17.70 -1.39 -26.45
N ILE A 160 17.56 -1.42 -25.12
CA ILE A 160 16.82 -2.48 -24.43
C ILE A 160 15.34 -2.46 -24.82
N PHE A 161 14.75 -1.27 -24.93
CA PHE A 161 13.37 -1.07 -25.35
C PHE A 161 13.14 -1.60 -26.76
N LEU A 162 14.04 -1.30 -27.71
CA LEU A 162 14.00 -1.86 -29.06
C LEU A 162 14.04 -3.40 -29.02
N ASP A 163 14.85 -3.97 -28.12
CA ASP A 163 14.92 -5.43 -27.93
C ASP A 163 13.65 -6.07 -27.38
N GLN A 164 12.72 -5.30 -26.82
CA GLN A 164 11.40 -5.80 -26.40
C GLN A 164 10.36 -5.77 -27.52
N LEU A 165 10.61 -5.06 -28.62
CA LEU A 165 9.64 -4.88 -29.70
C LEU A 165 9.78 -5.95 -30.79
N THR A 166 8.72 -6.15 -31.58
CA THR A 166 8.76 -7.05 -32.74
C THR A 166 9.75 -6.52 -33.79
N PRO A 167 10.41 -7.41 -34.57
CA PRO A 167 11.40 -7.01 -35.57
C PRO A 167 10.88 -5.95 -36.56
N GLN A 168 9.60 -6.05 -36.95
CA GLN A 168 8.97 -5.11 -37.88
C GLN A 168 8.84 -3.70 -37.27
N CYS A 169 8.44 -3.58 -36.00
CA CYS A 169 8.40 -2.29 -35.30
C CYS A 169 9.80 -1.68 -35.23
N ARG A 170 10.84 -2.48 -34.92
CA ARG A 170 12.22 -2.00 -34.83
C ARG A 170 12.72 -1.38 -36.12
N VAL A 171 12.42 -1.97 -37.28
CA VAL A 171 12.88 -1.44 -38.57
C VAL A 171 12.28 -0.06 -38.84
N ILE A 172 10.98 0.12 -38.60
CA ILE A 172 10.29 1.40 -38.80
C ILE A 172 10.80 2.44 -37.79
N LEU A 173 10.96 2.03 -36.53
CA LEU A 173 11.47 2.91 -35.47
C LEU A 173 12.95 3.28 -35.66
N ALA A 174 13.76 2.43 -36.29
CA ALA A 174 15.14 2.74 -36.62
C ALA A 174 15.24 3.80 -37.74
N ALA A 175 14.27 3.84 -38.64
CA ALA A 175 14.17 4.88 -39.67
C ALA A 175 13.67 6.22 -39.11
N ALA A 176 13.03 6.23 -37.93
CA ALA A 176 12.52 7.43 -37.29
C ALA A 176 13.64 8.22 -36.58
N SER A 177 13.83 9.48 -36.96
CA SER A 177 14.82 10.39 -36.37
C SER A 177 14.30 11.07 -35.09
N VAL A 178 13.79 10.29 -34.14
CA VAL A 178 13.28 10.78 -32.86
C VAL A 178 14.33 10.54 -31.76
N THR A 179 14.74 11.63 -31.12
CA THR A 179 15.73 11.65 -30.02
C THR A 179 15.08 11.50 -28.65
N ASP A 180 13.90 12.08 -28.47
CA ASP A 180 13.14 11.99 -27.21
C ASP A 180 12.57 10.59 -27.01
N LEU A 181 12.82 10.01 -25.83
CA LEU A 181 12.48 8.64 -25.52
C LEU A 181 10.96 8.44 -25.39
N GLN A 182 10.23 9.43 -24.89
CA GLN A 182 8.77 9.37 -24.75
C GLN A 182 8.06 9.49 -26.10
N ALA A 183 8.51 10.43 -26.95
CA ALA A 183 8.04 10.55 -28.32
C ALA A 183 8.35 9.30 -29.15
N TYR A 184 9.50 8.65 -28.89
CA TYR A 184 9.87 7.38 -29.51
C TYR A 184 8.90 6.25 -29.14
N ALA A 185 8.53 6.15 -27.87
CA ALA A 185 7.50 5.22 -27.39
C ALA A 185 6.12 5.51 -28.01
N ALA A 186 5.73 6.78 -28.13
CA ALA A 186 4.47 7.16 -28.75
C ALA A 186 4.41 6.78 -30.24
N LEU A 187 5.52 6.93 -30.97
CA LEU A 187 5.62 6.47 -32.36
C LEU A 187 5.53 4.93 -32.42
N ALA A 188 6.17 4.22 -31.48
CA ALA A 188 6.08 2.77 -31.39
C ALA A 188 4.63 2.30 -31.16
N ASP A 189 3.87 3.01 -30.31
CA ASP A 189 2.44 2.73 -30.11
C ASP A 189 1.65 2.84 -31.43
N GLN A 190 1.87 3.90 -32.21
CA GLN A 190 1.20 4.10 -33.50
C GLN A 190 1.54 2.99 -34.50
N VAL A 191 2.82 2.60 -34.57
CA VAL A 191 3.28 1.53 -35.47
C VAL A 191 2.69 0.19 -35.07
N MET A 192 2.60 -0.10 -33.77
CA MET A 192 2.03 -1.36 -33.31
C MET A 192 0.51 -1.40 -33.48
N GLU A 193 -0.18 -0.26 -33.33
CA GLU A 193 -1.61 -0.14 -33.64
C GLU A 193 -1.90 -0.35 -35.13
N THR A 194 -1.07 0.17 -36.04
CA THR A 194 -1.26 -0.04 -37.49
C THR A 194 -0.92 -1.45 -37.96
N MET A 195 -0.04 -2.17 -37.24
CA MET A 195 0.28 -3.57 -37.54
C MET A 195 -0.76 -4.57 -37.04
N ASN A 196 -1.51 -4.20 -36.00
CA ASN A 196 -2.55 -5.04 -35.39
C ASN A 196 -3.96 -4.76 -35.96
N ALA A 197 -4.09 -3.78 -36.85
CA ALA A 197 -5.32 -3.44 -37.57
C ALA A 197 -5.42 -4.22 -38.89
#